data_AF-A0A1B6DC04-F1
#
_entry.id   AF-A0A1B6DC04-F1
#
_cell.length_a   1.000
_cell.length_b   1.000
_cell.length_c   1.000
_cell.angle_alpha   90.00
_cell.angle_beta   90.00
_cell.angle_gamma   90.00
#
_symmetry.space_group_name_H-M   'P 1'
#
loop_
_entity.id
_entity.type
_entity.pdbx_description
1 polymer ?
#
loop_
_entity_poly.entity_id
_entity_poly.type
_entity_poly.pdbx_seq_one_letter_code
_entity_poly.pdbx_strand_id
1 'polypeptide(L)'
;MICKIYKLEDQSNNVRQNGKLTSKNETSIVWSNPEEELLDEEADCKFEFSVETDVDSGLSGQWMEDDDPLIPYRRVLFFSADKFDQIILRIMAATWKLK
;
A
#
# COMPACT_ATOMS: atom_id res chain seq x y z
N MET A 1 2.06 -10.20 -7.61
CA MET A 1 0.71 -9.66 -7.33
C MET A 1 0.78 -8.15 -7.35
N ILE A 2 -0.28 -7.45 -7.80
CA ILE A 2 -0.36 -5.99 -7.77
C ILE A 2 -1.49 -5.60 -6.80
N CYS A 3 -1.15 -4.86 -5.76
CA CYS A 3 -2.08 -4.39 -4.74
C CYS A 3 -2.34 -2.89 -4.92
N LYS A 4 -3.58 -2.47 -4.62
CA LYS A 4 -3.99 -1.07 -4.67
C LYS A 4 -3.93 -0.49 -3.26
N ILE A 5 -3.00 0.44 -3.05
CA ILE A 5 -2.82 1.10 -1.76
C ILE A 5 -2.95 2.62 -1.92
N TYR A 6 -3.26 3.29 -0.82
CA TYR A 6 -3.26 4.75 -0.74
C TYR A 6 -2.37 5.21 0.41
N LYS A 7 -1.81 6.40 0.26
CA LYS A 7 -0.98 7.03 1.28
C LYS A 7 -1.48 8.45 1.51
N LEU A 8 -1.48 8.88 2.76
CA LEU A 8 -1.72 10.29 3.09
C LEU A 8 -0.57 11.15 2.57
N GLU A 9 -0.91 12.32 2.03
CA GLU A 9 0.07 13.33 1.68
C GLU A 9 0.61 13.99 2.96
N ASP A 10 1.89 13.76 3.27
CA ASP A 10 2.55 14.47 4.37
C ASP A 10 2.75 15.94 3.97
N GLN A 11 1.99 16.85 4.58
CA GLN A 11 2.26 18.30 4.49
C GLN A 11 3.51 18.74 5.28
N SER A 12 4.50 17.86 5.48
CA SER A 12 5.77 18.22 6.14
C SER A 12 6.80 18.68 5.13
N ASN A 13 6.82 19.99 4.90
CA ASN A 13 7.88 20.68 4.18
C ASN A 13 9.27 20.36 4.76
N ASN A 14 10.14 19.78 3.93
CA ASN A 14 11.61 19.87 3.91
C ASN A 14 12.41 19.92 5.24
N VAL A 15 13.11 18.84 5.59
CA VAL A 15 14.51 18.92 6.03
C VAL A 15 15.33 17.76 5.45
N ARG A 16 16.28 18.07 4.57
CA ARG A 16 17.35 17.14 4.17
C ARG A 16 18.34 17.00 5.32
N GLN A 17 18.50 15.82 5.89
CA GLN A 17 19.73 15.47 6.62
C GLN A 17 20.23 14.05 6.30
N ASN A 18 21.54 14.02 6.11
CA ASN A 18 22.44 12.93 5.74
C ASN A 18 22.06 11.50 6.18
N GLY A 19 22.12 10.58 5.20
CA GLY A 19 22.91 9.36 5.34
C GLY A 19 22.42 8.27 6.30
N LYS A 20 21.21 7.72 6.08
CA LYS A 20 20.87 6.30 6.26
C LYS A 20 19.45 6.08 5.73
N LEU A 21 19.28 5.42 4.60
CA LEU A 21 17.94 5.14 4.06
C LEU A 21 17.30 3.99 4.86
N THR A 22 16.79 4.32 6.04
CA THR A 22 15.75 3.55 6.71
C THR A 22 14.48 4.38 6.66
N SER A 23 13.85 4.42 5.47
CA SER A 23 12.58 5.13 5.28
C SER A 23 11.44 4.32 5.89
N LYS A 24 11.35 4.35 7.21
CA LYS A 24 10.11 4.08 7.91
C LYS A 24 9.45 5.44 8.20
N ASN A 25 9.19 6.21 7.13
CA ASN A 25 8.18 7.26 7.22
C ASN A 25 6.87 6.51 7.35
N GLU A 26 6.27 6.58 8.54
CA GLU A 26 5.00 5.94 8.87
C GLU A 26 3.84 6.70 8.20
N THR A 27 3.97 7.00 6.91
CA THR A 27 2.83 7.32 6.04
C THR A 27 1.81 6.20 6.22
N SER A 28 0.64 6.52 6.78
CA SER A 28 -0.40 5.53 7.04
C SER A 28 -0.84 4.93 5.71
N ILE A 29 -0.51 3.66 5.49
CA ILE A 29 -0.90 2.93 4.28
C ILE A 29 -2.35 2.48 4.47
N VAL A 30 -3.21 2.89 3.54
CA VAL A 30 -4.59 2.40 3.45
C VAL A 30 -4.64 1.34 2.37
N TRP A 31 -4.95 0.11 2.78
CA TRP A 31 -5.12 -1.03 1.88
C TRP A 31 -6.53 -1.07 1.29
N SER A 32 -6.66 -1.43 0.01
CA SER A 32 -8.00 -1.62 -0.58
C SER A 32 -8.69 -2.86 -0.02
N ASN A 33 -7.92 -3.92 0.27
CA ASN A 33 -8.41 -5.13 0.89
C ASN A 33 -7.53 -5.51 2.10
N PRO A 34 -8.11 -5.96 3.22
CA PRO A 34 -7.34 -6.32 4.42
C PRO A 34 -6.42 -7.53 4.22
N GLU A 35 -6.77 -8.47 3.34
CA GLU A 35 -5.90 -9.62 3.01
C GLU A 35 -4.60 -9.21 2.31
N GLU A 36 -4.58 -8.04 1.65
CA GLU A 36 -3.38 -7.54 0.98
C GLU A 36 -2.28 -7.15 1.98
N GLU A 37 -2.65 -6.78 3.21
CA GLU A 37 -1.69 -6.54 4.29
C GLU A 37 -0.96 -7.83 4.66
N LEU A 38 -1.67 -8.96 4.78
CA LEU A 38 -1.07 -10.27 5.05
C LEU A 38 -0.17 -10.74 3.90
N LEU A 39 -0.55 -10.44 2.66
CA LEU A 39 0.27 -10.72 1.49
C LEU A 39 1.56 -9.88 1.49
N ASP A 40 1.49 -8.62 1.93
CA ASP A 40 2.65 -7.74 2.01
C ASP A 40 3.69 -8.19 3.05
N GLU A 41 3.24 -8.84 4.13
CA GLU A 41 4.11 -9.44 5.15
C GLU A 41 4.87 -10.66 4.61
N GLU A 42 4.25 -11.47 3.76
CA GLU A 42 4.81 -12.70 3.22
C GLU A 42 5.65 -12.50 1.94
N ALA A 43 5.69 -11.28 1.41
CA ALA A 43 6.37 -10.96 0.16
C ALA A 43 7.90 -11.09 0.29
N ASP A 44 8.52 -11.83 -0.64
CA ASP A 44 9.97 -11.99 -0.71
C ASP A 44 10.64 -10.67 -1.16
N CYS A 45 9.99 -9.97 -2.09
CA CYS A 45 10.42 -8.67 -2.59
C CYS A 45 9.18 -7.81 -2.86
N LYS A 46 9.30 -6.51 -2.63
CA LYS A 46 8.23 -5.55 -2.93
C LYS A 46 8.78 -4.21 -3.34
N PHE A 47 8.07 -3.56 -4.25
CA PHE A 47 8.28 -2.16 -4.59
C PHE A 47 6.93 -1.51 -4.87
N GLU A 48 6.90 -0.19 -4.87
CA GLU A 48 5.69 0.58 -5.11
C GLU A 48 5.99 1.81 -5.96
N PHE A 49 4.97 2.28 -6.67
CA PHE A 49 5.04 3.48 -7.47
C PHE A 49 3.72 4.25 -7.39
N SER A 50 3.81 5.59 -7.42
CA SER A 50 2.64 6.45 -7.47
C SER A 50 1.96 6.32 -8.83
N VAL A 51 0.63 6.36 -8.84
CA VAL A 51 -0.17 6.46 -10.07
C VAL A 51 -1.01 7.74 -10.09
N GLU A 52 -0.67 8.70 -9.24
CA GLU A 52 -1.32 10.01 -9.17
C GLU A 52 -1.39 10.70 -10.54
N THR A 53 -0.37 10.54 -11.38
CA THR A 53 -0.32 11.11 -12.73
C THR A 53 -1.03 10.26 -13.78
N ASP A 54 -1.31 8.99 -13.48
CA ASP A 54 -1.88 8.00 -14.41
C ASP A 54 -3.39 7.79 -14.18
N VAL A 55 -3.97 8.39 -13.15
CA VAL A 55 -5.42 8.37 -12.95
C VAL A 55 -6.07 9.31 -13.97
N ASP A 56 -6.80 8.72 -14.91
CA ASP A 56 -7.58 9.46 -15.88
C ASP A 56 -8.51 10.43 -15.14
N SER A 57 -8.41 11.72 -15.47
CA SER A 57 -9.12 12.85 -14.86
C SER A 57 -10.66 12.75 -14.87
N GLY A 58 -11.23 11.63 -15.33
CA GLY A 58 -12.68 11.39 -15.43
C GLY A 58 -13.43 11.20 -14.11
N LEU A 59 -12.73 11.13 -12.98
CA LEU A 59 -13.30 11.10 -11.62
C LEU A 59 -12.75 12.25 -10.74
N SER A 60 -12.50 13.42 -11.33
CA SER A 60 -12.21 14.65 -10.58
C SER A 60 -13.46 15.18 -9.86
N GLY A 61 -14.06 14.36 -9.00
CA GLY A 61 -14.92 14.89 -7.95
C GLY A 61 -14.01 15.62 -6.96
N GLN A 62 -14.25 16.90 -6.73
CA GLN A 62 -13.67 17.58 -5.58
C GLN A 62 -14.31 16.95 -4.34
N TRP A 63 -13.63 15.94 -3.79
CA TRP A 63 -13.80 15.61 -2.37
C TRP A 63 -13.53 16.90 -1.60
N MET A 64 -14.28 17.13 -0.52
CA MET A 64 -14.44 18.43 0.13
C MET A 64 -13.06 19.07 0.39
N GLU A 65 -12.95 20.40 0.26
CA GLU A 65 -11.66 21.13 0.37
C GLU A 65 -10.90 20.88 1.69
N ASP A 66 -11.54 20.27 2.69
CA ASP A 66 -10.97 19.92 4.00
C ASP A 66 -10.45 18.47 4.11
N ASP A 67 -10.61 17.61 3.10
CA ASP A 67 -10.12 16.22 3.16
C ASP A 67 -8.63 16.13 2.76
N ASP A 68 -7.80 15.52 3.61
CA ASP A 68 -6.40 15.23 3.26
C ASP A 68 -6.32 14.31 2.03
N PRO A 69 -5.59 14.71 0.97
CA PRO A 69 -5.55 13.94 -0.27
C PRO A 69 -4.86 12.59 -0.06
N LEU A 70 -5.55 11.53 -0.47
CA LEU A 70 -5.01 10.17 -0.50
C LEU A 70 -4.37 9.89 -1.86
N ILE A 71 -3.05 9.79 -1.89
CA ILE A 71 -2.29 9.54 -3.11
C ILE A 71 -2.38 8.05 -3.46
N PRO A 72 -2.87 7.68 -4.65
CA PRO A 72 -2.96 6.28 -5.06
C PRO A 72 -1.60 5.74 -5.47
N TYR A 73 -1.24 4.58 -4.92
CA TYR A 73 -0.03 3.82 -5.25
C TYR A 73 -0.37 2.41 -5.71
N ARG A 74 0.53 1.82 -6.49
CA ARG A 74 0.52 0.42 -6.90
C ARG A 74 1.70 -0.24 -6.23
N ARG A 75 1.43 -1.26 -5.43
CA ARG A 75 2.48 -2.08 -4.83
C ARG A 75 2.57 -3.41 -5.54
N VAL A 76 3.76 -3.76 -5.99
CA VAL A 76 4.04 -5.04 -6.64
C VAL A 76 4.72 -5.95 -5.62
N LEU A 77 4.12 -7.10 -5.38
CA LEU A 77 4.60 -8.13 -4.47
C LEU A 77 5.09 -9.35 -5.24
N PHE A 78 6.26 -9.84 -4.89
CA PHE A 78 6.85 -11.06 -5.43
C PHE A 78 6.89 -12.14 -4.36
N PHE A 79 6.55 -13.36 -4.76
CA PHE A 79 6.55 -14.53 -3.90
C PHE A 79 7.16 -15.69 -4.66
N SER A 80 7.87 -16.54 -3.94
CA SER A 80 8.28 -17.86 -4.38
C SER A 80 7.03 -18.75 -4.48
N ALA A 81 6.88 -19.47 -5.59
CA ALA A 81 5.65 -20.20 -5.89
C ALA A 81 5.33 -21.29 -4.84
N ASP A 82 6.35 -21.89 -4.23
CA ASP A 82 6.24 -22.90 -3.18
C ASP A 82 5.59 -22.37 -1.88
N LYS A 83 5.62 -21.06 -1.66
CA LYS A 83 5.01 -20.43 -0.48
C LYS A 83 3.53 -20.11 -0.68
N PHE A 84 3.06 -20.05 -1.92
CA PHE A 84 1.74 -19.52 -2.24
C PHE A 84 0.61 -20.28 -1.51
N ASP A 85 0.67 -21.61 -1.49
CA ASP A 85 -0.33 -22.43 -0.80
C ASP A 85 -0.38 -22.12 0.71
N GLN A 86 0.78 -21.91 1.34
CA GLN A 86 0.87 -21.59 2.77
C GLN A 86 0.30 -20.19 3.06
N ILE A 87 0.60 -19.23 2.18
CA ILE A 87 0.10 -17.85 2.28
C ILE A 87 -1.43 -17.84 2.19
N ILE A 88 -2.02 -18.58 1.25
CA ILE A 88 -3.48 -18.66 1.10
C ILE A 88 -4.13 -19.30 2.33
N LEU A 89 -3.56 -20.39 2.87
CA LEU A 89 -4.05 -21.00 4.10
C LEU A 89 -4.00 -20.03 5.29
N ARG A 90 -2.94 -19.22 5.39
CA ARG A 90 -2.80 -18.18 6.42
C ARG A 90 -3.91 -17.13 6.32
N ILE A 91 -4.19 -16.64 5.11
CA ILE A 91 -5.26 -15.66 4.86
C ILE A 91 -6.63 -16.26 5.20
N MET A 92 -6.93 -17.47 4.73
CA MET A 92 -8.20 -18.14 5.01
C MET A 92 -8.44 -18.32 6.51
N ALA A 93 -7.39 -18.75 7.24
CA ALA A 93 -7.46 -18.90 8.69
C ALA A 93 -7.70 -17.56 9.41
N ALA A 94 -7.13 -16.47 8.92
CA ALA A 94 -7.36 -15.13 9.46
C ALA A 94 -8.80 -14.65 9.20
N THR A 95 -9.31 -14.84 7.97
CA THR A 95 -10.68 -14.43 7.59
C THR A 95 -11.76 -15.23 8.32
N TRP A 96 -11.56 -16.54 8.52
CA TRP A 96 -12.55 -17.38 9.20
C TRP A 96 -12.61 -17.17 10.72
N LYS A 97 -11.59 -16.60 11.35
CA LYS A 97 -11.65 -16.22 12.77
C LYS A 97 -12.55 -15.02 13.05
N LEU A 98 -12.95 -14.27 12.02
CA LEU A 98 -13.77 -13.07 12.13
C LEU A 98 -15.28 -13.35 11.89
N LYS A 99 -15.67 -14.62 11.69
CA LYS A 99 -17.05 -15.02 11.38
C LYS A 99 -17.59 -15.96 12.45
#